data_AF-A0A534N2A6-F1
#
_entry.id   AF-A0A534N2A6-F1
#
_cell.length_a   1.000
_cell.length_b   1.000
_cell.length_c   1.000
_cell.angle_alpha   90.00
_cell.angle_beta   90.00
_cell.angle_gamma   90.00
#
_symmetry.space_group_name_H-M   'P 1'
#
loop_
_entity.id
_entity.type
_entity.pdbx_description
1 polymer ?
#
loop_
_entity_poly.entity_id
_entity_poly.type
_entity_poly.pdbx_seq_one_letter_code
_entity_poly.pdbx_strand_id
1 'polypeptide(L)'
;MQLRHRLIAALDVPDADRAHAIARAVRACTDAVKVNWPLVLPTGSAIVRELAADGYVLCDFKLADIPTTNRLVVEQAIRAGASGVICHGFAGEDSVRACVEAAGEAEVFVVTEL
;
A
#
# COMPACT_ATOMS: atom_id res chain seq x y z
N MET A 1 -5.00 -10.75 -3.54
CA MET A 1 -5.01 -11.21 -2.11
C MET A 1 -5.71 -12.57 -1.93
N GLN A 2 -5.29 -13.44 -1.01
CA GLN A 2 -6.09 -14.64 -0.61
C GLN A 2 -7.08 -14.26 0.50
N LEU A 3 -8.38 -14.49 0.29
CA LEU A 3 -9.45 -14.06 1.21
C LEU A 3 -9.86 -15.19 2.16
N ARG A 4 -9.29 -15.23 3.37
CA ARG A 4 -9.67 -16.21 4.42
C ARG A 4 -10.43 -15.55 5.56
N HIS A 5 -9.95 -14.42 6.03
CA HIS A 5 -10.48 -13.70 7.19
C HIS A 5 -11.33 -12.49 6.82
N ARG A 6 -11.22 -12.00 5.58
CA ARG A 6 -11.83 -10.78 5.06
C ARG A 6 -11.48 -9.55 5.89
N LEU A 7 -10.25 -9.51 6.40
CA LEU A 7 -9.75 -8.45 7.27
C LEU A 7 -8.39 -7.96 6.80
N ILE A 8 -8.26 -6.64 6.63
CA ILE A 8 -6.99 -5.95 6.39
C ILE A 8 -6.68 -5.10 7.63
N ALA A 9 -5.53 -5.33 8.25
CA ALA A 9 -5.11 -4.52 9.41
C ALA A 9 -4.42 -3.23 8.96
N ALA A 10 -4.93 -2.09 9.43
CA ALA A 10 -4.31 -0.80 9.21
C ALA A 10 -3.17 -0.56 10.20
N LEU A 11 -1.93 -0.44 9.72
CA LEU A 11 -0.74 -0.17 10.53
C LEU A 11 -0.52 1.34 10.66
N ASP A 12 -1.49 2.04 11.24
CA ASP A 12 -1.48 3.50 11.39
C ASP A 12 -0.64 3.95 12.60
N VAL A 13 0.65 3.62 12.58
CA VAL A 13 1.64 3.99 13.60
C VAL A 13 2.88 4.59 12.94
N PRO A 14 3.59 5.55 13.58
CA PRO A 14 4.74 6.19 12.97
C PRO A 14 6.06 5.42 13.17
N ASP A 15 6.02 4.32 13.93
CA ASP A 15 7.20 3.59 14.39
C ASP A 15 7.26 2.18 13.80
N ALA A 16 8.42 1.81 13.26
CA ALA A 16 8.64 0.52 12.59
C ALA A 16 8.46 -0.65 13.55
N ASP A 17 9.03 -0.56 14.76
CA ASP A 17 8.98 -1.66 15.74
C ASP A 17 7.53 -1.95 16.15
N ARG A 18 6.73 -0.90 16.34
CA ARG A 18 5.31 -1.01 16.65
C ARG A 18 4.51 -1.55 15.48
N ALA A 19 4.79 -1.12 14.25
CA ALA A 19 4.14 -1.66 13.05
C ALA A 19 4.38 -3.17 12.93
N HIS A 20 5.63 -3.59 13.11
CA HIS A 20 6.03 -5.00 13.13
C HIS A 20 5.38 -5.80 14.25
N ALA A 21 5.33 -5.24 15.47
CA ALA A 21 4.69 -5.88 16.60
C ALA A 21 3.20 -6.12 16.35
N ILE A 22 2.48 -5.13 15.80
CA ILE A 22 1.07 -5.25 15.46
C ILE A 22 0.89 -6.28 14.33
N ALA A 23 1.65 -6.17 13.24
CA ALA A 23 1.57 -7.07 12.10
C ALA A 23 1.74 -8.54 12.51
N ARG A 24 2.74 -8.84 13.36
CA ARG A 24 2.94 -10.19 13.91
C ARG A 24 1.78 -10.65 14.79
N ALA A 25 1.25 -9.78 15.64
CA ALA A 25 0.17 -10.12 16.57
C ALA A 25 -1.15 -10.46 15.85
N VAL A 26 -1.43 -9.81 14.72
CA VAL A 26 -2.70 -9.98 13.99
C VAL A 26 -2.60 -10.96 12.81
N ARG A 27 -1.40 -11.41 12.44
CA ARG A 27 -1.14 -12.24 11.25
C ARG A 27 -2.06 -13.46 11.11
N ALA A 28 -2.44 -14.09 12.22
CA ALA A 28 -3.27 -15.29 12.21
C ALA A 28 -4.76 -15.01 11.92
N CYS A 29 -5.21 -13.76 11.94
CA CYS A 29 -6.60 -13.36 11.75
C CYS A 29 -6.80 -12.27 10.68
N THR A 30 -5.74 -11.90 9.93
CA THR A 30 -5.79 -10.92 8.85
C THR A 30 -5.30 -11.51 7.55
N ASP A 31 -5.89 -11.10 6.42
CA ASP A 31 -5.45 -11.51 5.09
C ASP A 31 -4.34 -10.59 4.52
N ALA A 32 -4.24 -9.37 5.06
CA ALA A 32 -3.29 -8.36 4.63
C ALA A 32 -3.04 -7.32 5.72
N VAL A 33 -1.98 -6.55 5.54
CA VAL A 33 -1.74 -5.29 6.24
C VAL A 33 -1.79 -4.12 5.26
N LYS A 34 -2.19 -2.94 5.74
CA LYS A 34 -2.09 -1.68 5.01
C LYS A 34 -1.14 -0.72 5.71
N VAL A 35 -0.31 -0.04 4.93
CA VAL A 35 0.64 0.98 5.39
C VAL A 35 0.33 2.31 4.71
N ASN A 36 0.58 3.42 5.39
CA ASN A 36 0.28 4.76 4.90
C ASN A 36 1.45 5.73 5.12
N TRP A 37 1.26 7.00 4.74
CA TRP A 37 2.27 8.05 4.88
C TRP A 37 2.82 8.22 6.31
N PRO A 38 2.00 8.25 7.37
CA PRO A 38 2.49 8.27 8.75
C PRO A 38 3.55 7.23 9.09
N LEU A 39 3.44 6.01 8.55
CA LEU A 39 4.44 4.96 8.76
C LEU A 39 5.63 5.09 7.79
N VAL A 40 5.36 5.31 6.50
CA VAL A 40 6.39 5.27 5.44
C VAL A 40 7.30 6.50 5.43
N LEU A 41 6.79 7.68 5.76
CA LEU A 41 7.60 8.91 5.77
C LEU A 41 8.78 8.85 6.77
N PRO A 42 8.60 8.44 8.04
CA PRO A 42 9.72 8.34 8.99
C PRO A 42 10.59 7.10 8.80
N THR A 43 10.02 5.98 8.33
CA THR A 43 10.75 4.69 8.24
C THR A 43 11.36 4.43 6.86
N GLY A 44 10.96 5.22 5.87
CA GLY A 44 11.29 4.98 4.46
C GLY A 44 10.52 3.79 3.87
N SER A 45 10.84 3.43 2.63
CA SER A 45 10.20 2.29 1.94
C SER A 45 10.65 0.92 2.45
N ALA A 46 11.67 0.85 3.31
CA ALA A 46 12.16 -0.40 3.89
C ALA A 46 11.07 -1.16 4.65
N ILE A 47 10.19 -0.45 5.37
CA ILE A 47 9.08 -1.06 6.11
C ILE A 47 8.14 -1.86 5.21
N VAL A 48 7.91 -1.38 3.97
CA VAL A 48 7.06 -2.08 2.99
C VAL A 48 7.71 -3.42 2.64
N ARG A 49 9.03 -3.43 2.42
CA ARG A 49 9.79 -4.64 2.07
C ARG A 49 9.78 -5.65 3.19
N GLU A 50 9.99 -5.19 4.42
CA GLU A 50 10.01 -6.04 5.59
C GLU A 50 8.64 -6.69 5.83
N LEU A 51 7.56 -5.92 5.75
CA LEU A 51 6.20 -6.44 5.90
C LEU A 51 5.78 -7.36 4.74
N ALA A 52 6.25 -7.09 3.52
CA ALA A 52 5.96 -7.91 2.34
C ALA A 52 6.58 -9.31 2.42
N ALA A 53 7.60 -9.52 3.25
CA ALA A 53 8.15 -10.84 3.52
C ALA A 53 7.13 -11.75 4.24
N ASP A 54 6.19 -11.17 4.99
CA ASP A 54 5.24 -11.90 5.84
C ASP A 54 3.86 -12.11 5.19
N GLY A 55 3.54 -11.39 4.11
CA GLY A 55 2.27 -11.49 3.40
C GLY A 55 1.93 -10.30 2.51
N TYR A 56 0.64 -10.13 2.22
CA TYR A 56 0.14 -9.07 1.34
C TYR A 56 0.22 -7.70 2.02
N VAL A 57 0.83 -6.73 1.33
CA VAL A 57 0.96 -5.34 1.79
C VAL A 57 0.26 -4.39 0.82
N LEU A 58 -0.72 -3.66 1.33
CA LEU A 58 -1.42 -2.59 0.63
C LEU A 58 -0.84 -1.22 1.00
N CYS A 59 -0.32 -0.49 0.03
CA CYS A 59 0.11 0.90 0.22
C CYS A 59 -1.07 1.86 0.09
N ASP A 60 -1.62 2.27 1.23
CA ASP A 60 -2.68 3.27 1.37
C ASP A 60 -2.12 4.69 1.28
N PHE A 61 -1.59 5.01 0.10
CA PHE A 61 -1.00 6.31 -0.20
C PHE A 61 -2.00 7.33 -0.72
N LYS A 62 -3.18 6.87 -1.16
CA LYS A 62 -4.23 7.72 -1.74
C LYS A 62 -3.66 8.70 -2.76
N LEU A 63 -2.93 8.15 -3.75
CA LEU A 63 -2.25 8.94 -4.77
C LEU A 63 -3.24 9.81 -5.54
N ALA A 64 -2.97 11.11 -5.64
CA ALA A 64 -3.84 12.10 -6.27
C ALA A 64 -3.06 13.19 -7.03
N ASP A 65 -1.90 12.81 -7.59
CA ASP A 65 -1.00 13.72 -8.29
C ASP A 65 -1.12 13.56 -9.82
N ILE A 66 -0.30 14.30 -10.58
CA ILE A 66 -0.19 14.19 -12.03
C ILE A 66 0.31 12.79 -12.43
N PRO A 67 0.03 12.33 -13.66
CA PRO A 67 0.36 10.96 -14.11
C PRO A 67 1.83 10.56 -13.89
N THR A 68 2.76 11.48 -14.15
CA THR A 68 4.20 11.20 -13.99
C THR A 68 4.58 10.95 -12.53
N THR A 69 4.08 11.76 -11.60
CA THR A 69 4.37 11.60 -10.17
C THR A 69 3.77 10.29 -9.64
N ASN A 70 2.50 10.01 -9.98
CA ASN A 70 1.85 8.77 -9.53
C ASN A 70 2.57 7.53 -10.05
N ARG A 71 2.95 7.50 -11.34
CA ARG A 71 3.77 6.41 -11.90
C ARG A 71 5.04 6.19 -11.08
N LEU A 72 5.79 7.26 -10.79
CA LEU A 72 7.04 7.16 -10.02
C LEU A 72 6.80 6.60 -8.62
N VAL A 73 5.75 7.05 -7.92
CA VAL A 73 5.43 6.56 -6.57
C VAL A 73 5.01 5.09 -6.60
N VAL A 74 4.18 4.69 -7.57
CA VAL A 74 3.75 3.29 -7.74
C VAL A 74 4.95 2.39 -8.04
N GLU A 75 5.85 2.79 -8.94
CA GLU A 75 7.10 2.07 -9.22
C GLU A 75 7.96 1.88 -7.96
N GLN A 76 8.07 2.90 -7.10
CA GLN A 76 8.80 2.77 -5.83
C GLN A 76 8.10 1.82 -4.85
N ALA A 77 6.77 1.89 -4.73
CA ALA A 77 6.00 1.01 -3.86
C ALA A 77 6.19 -0.46 -4.24
N ILE A 78 6.14 -0.77 -5.53
CA ILE A 78 6.28 -2.14 -6.06
C ILE A 78 7.71 -2.64 -5.92
N ARG A 79 8.71 -1.80 -6.21
CA ARG A 79 10.12 -2.12 -5.94
C ARG A 79 10.38 -2.39 -4.46
N ALA A 80 9.56 -1.82 -3.58
CA ALA A 80 9.60 -2.08 -2.15
C ALA A 80 8.78 -3.33 -1.74
N GLY A 81 8.07 -3.99 -2.65
CA GLY A 81 7.32 -5.22 -2.37
C GLY A 81 5.82 -5.03 -2.13
N ALA A 82 5.27 -3.84 -2.38
CA ALA A 82 3.83 -3.63 -2.28
C ALA A 82 3.06 -4.58 -3.21
N SER A 83 2.04 -5.23 -2.66
CA SER A 83 1.12 -6.09 -3.42
C SER A 83 -0.01 -5.29 -4.06
N GLY A 84 -0.27 -4.09 -3.54
CA GLY A 84 -1.19 -3.14 -4.15
C GLY A 84 -1.01 -1.71 -3.64
N VAL A 85 -1.65 -0.77 -4.34
CA VAL A 85 -1.60 0.67 -4.08
C VAL A 85 -2.99 1.28 -4.15
N ILE A 86 -3.23 2.35 -3.38
CA ILE A 86 -4.49 3.10 -3.41
C ILE A 86 -4.27 4.46 -4.10
N CYS A 87 -5.13 4.80 -5.06
CA CYS A 87 -5.17 6.10 -5.73
C CYS A 87 -6.58 6.70 -5.74
N HIS A 88 -6.67 8.00 -6.00
CA HIS A 88 -7.92 8.73 -6.17
C HIS A 88 -8.31 8.80 -7.65
N GLY A 89 -9.60 8.58 -7.93
CA GLY A 89 -10.14 8.77 -9.29
C GLY A 89 -10.38 10.22 -9.68
N PHE A 90 -10.54 11.13 -8.70
CA PHE A 90 -10.82 12.54 -8.99
C PHE A 90 -9.67 13.26 -9.70
N ALA A 91 -8.45 12.72 -9.64
CA ALA A 91 -7.26 13.29 -10.27
C ALA A 91 -7.27 13.13 -11.81
N GLY A 92 -8.21 12.37 -12.38
CA GLY A 92 -8.35 12.16 -13.81
C GLY A 92 -8.15 10.69 -14.22
N GLU A 93 -8.71 10.31 -15.37
CA GLU A 93 -8.57 8.96 -15.93
C GLU A 93 -7.10 8.64 -16.26
N ASP A 94 -6.38 9.60 -16.82
CA ASP A 94 -4.95 9.52 -17.13
C ASP A 94 -4.10 9.26 -15.88
N SER A 95 -4.46 9.86 -14.75
CA SER A 95 -3.84 9.66 -13.45
C SER A 95 -4.04 8.23 -12.93
N VAL A 96 -5.26 7.69 -12.99
CA VAL A 96 -5.55 6.28 -12.64
C VAL A 96 -4.84 5.31 -13.58
N ARG A 97 -4.87 5.59 -14.90
CA ARG A 97 -4.22 4.76 -15.91
C ARG A 97 -2.70 4.67 -15.68
N ALA A 98 -2.05 5.78 -15.34
CA ALA A 98 -0.63 5.78 -15.01
C ALA A 98 -0.32 4.91 -13.77
N CYS A 99 -1.19 4.88 -12.77
CA CYS A 99 -1.05 3.95 -11.64
C CYS A 99 -1.16 2.50 -12.09
N VAL A 100 -2.17 2.16 -12.91
CA VAL A 100 -2.42 0.79 -13.40
C VAL A 100 -1.27 0.29 -14.28
N GLU A 101 -0.78 1.13 -15.21
CA GLU A 101 0.35 0.77 -16.07
C GLU A 101 1.64 0.57 -15.27
N ALA A 102 1.89 1.42 -14.27
CA ALA A 102 3.04 1.28 -13.37
C ALA A 102 2.94 0.06 -12.45
N ALA A 103 1.72 -0.43 -12.19
CA ALA A 103 1.44 -1.49 -11.23
C ALA A 103 1.94 -2.87 -11.66
N GLY A 104 2.00 -3.12 -12.97
CA GLY A 104 2.30 -4.46 -13.49
C GLY A 104 1.28 -5.48 -12.96
N GLU A 105 1.77 -6.44 -12.16
CA GLU A 105 0.92 -7.46 -11.54
C GLU A 105 0.31 -7.04 -10.19
N ALA A 106 0.74 -5.91 -9.62
CA ALA A 106 0.20 -5.39 -8.37
C ALA A 106 -1.22 -4.84 -8.55
N GLU A 107 -2.03 -4.89 -7.50
CA GLU A 107 -3.42 -4.44 -7.53
C GLU A 107 -3.52 -2.91 -7.34
N VAL A 108 -4.38 -2.24 -8.11
CA VAL A 108 -4.67 -0.80 -7.94
C VAL A 108 -6.10 -0.63 -7.44
N PHE A 109 -6.25 0.02 -6.29
CA PHE A 109 -7.55 0.33 -5.71
C PHE A 109 -7.85 1.82 -5.89
N VAL A 110 -9.00 2.11 -6.48
CA VAL A 110 -9.46 3.49 -6.67
C VAL A 110 -10.43 3.85 -5.55
N VAL A 111 -10.18 4.96 -4.87
CA VAL A 111 -11.12 5.50 -3.88
C VAL A 111 -12.40 5.96 -4.59
N THR A 112 -13.50 5.27 -4.34
CA THR A 112 -14.84 5.62 -4.84
C THR A 112 -15.66 6.39 -3.82
N GLU A 113 -15.43 6.13 -2.52
CA GLU A 113 -16.13 6.71 -1.38
C GLU A 113 -15.13 6.91 -0.22
N LEU A 114 -15.41 7.87 0.68
CA LEU A 114 -14.58 8.23 1.85
C LEU A 114 -15.34 8.01 3.16
#